data_AF-A0A6L3F3S1-F1
#
_entry.id   AF-A0A6L3F3S1-F1
#
_cell.length_a   1.000
_cell.length_b   1.000
_cell.length_c   1.000
_cell.angle_alpha   90.00
_cell.angle_beta   90.00
_cell.angle_gamma   90.00
#
_symmetry.space_group_name_H-M   'P 1'
#
loop_
_entity.id
_entity.type
_entity.pdbx_description
1 polymer ?
#
loop_
_entity_poly.entity_id
_entity_poly.type
_entity_poly.pdbx_seq_one_letter_code
_entity_poly.pdbx_strand_id
1 'polypeptide(L)'
;MHAGSDLLRSKSLDRDSFNSGDWFNRLDFTYQANNWGVGLPVAGKNQDNWGIMAPLLANPDLMPEAGDIELMAALYQDWLAIRDSSELFRLETAVDVQERVVFHNVGTAQLPGLIVMTISDETATDLDPLHEMIVVVINANDEAQSFTDADLVDLELVLHPVLADSLDAVVKTSSFDAAAGTVTVPGRTTAVFVEQIPVTEQIDLLIDKMEQLYQDGEMRWADYRLLKLRLQLTKRFLERGREHVAIRQLNIFNRHVNLLVRWDRLDAAIGAELVEDANAILDRIKNQ
;
A
#
# COMPACT_ATOMS: atom_id res chain seq x y z
N MET A 1 -14.63 10.78 1.23
CA MET A 1 -14.86 9.81 2.33
C MET A 1 -15.65 10.50 3.44
N HIS A 2 -16.46 9.76 4.20
CA HIS A 2 -17.23 10.35 5.30
C HIS A 2 -16.33 10.52 6.54
N ALA A 3 -16.40 11.66 7.21
CA ALA A 3 -15.58 11.91 8.40
C ALA A 3 -15.88 10.87 9.49
N GLY A 4 -14.84 10.19 9.99
CA GLY A 4 -14.92 9.12 10.99
C GLY A 4 -15.10 7.71 10.41
N SER A 5 -15.08 7.53 9.08
CA SER A 5 -15.04 6.19 8.48
C SER A 5 -13.83 5.37 8.95
N ASP A 6 -12.71 6.05 9.16
CA ASP A 6 -11.46 5.58 9.74
C ASP A 6 -11.56 5.25 11.25
N LEU A 7 -12.62 5.71 11.92
CA LEU A 7 -12.84 5.53 13.36
C LEU A 7 -14.03 4.62 13.68
N LEU A 8 -14.47 3.81 12.70
CA LEU A 8 -15.67 2.96 12.80
C LEU A 8 -16.93 3.75 13.19
N ARG A 9 -17.03 5.03 12.81
CA ARG A 9 -18.06 5.95 13.29
C ARG A 9 -19.47 5.37 13.16
N SER A 10 -20.19 5.42 14.26
CA SER A 10 -21.61 5.12 14.34
C SER A 10 -22.44 6.37 14.61
N LYS A 11 -23.71 6.30 14.19
CA LYS A 11 -24.76 7.26 14.56
C LYS A 11 -25.89 6.54 15.29
N SER A 12 -25.59 5.43 15.96
CA SER A 12 -26.58 4.48 16.51
C SER A 12 -27.68 4.12 15.50
N LEU A 13 -27.26 3.77 14.28
CA LEU A 13 -28.14 3.39 13.17
C LEU A 13 -29.09 4.50 12.67
N ASP A 14 -28.87 5.77 13.03
CA ASP A 14 -29.62 6.89 12.46
C ASP A 14 -29.33 7.06 10.96
N ARG A 15 -30.35 6.88 10.12
CA ARG A 15 -30.23 6.99 8.65
C ARG A 15 -30.25 8.43 8.14
N ASP A 16 -30.75 9.39 8.92
CA ASP A 16 -30.96 10.78 8.51
C ASP A 16 -30.75 11.72 9.69
N SER A 17 -29.47 11.88 10.05
CA SER A 17 -29.05 12.52 11.30
C SER A 17 -28.92 14.05 11.22
N PHE A 18 -29.49 14.70 10.19
CA PHE A 18 -29.29 16.12 9.91
C PHE A 18 -29.71 17.03 11.08
N ASN A 19 -30.70 16.61 11.87
CA ASN A 19 -31.22 17.33 13.05
C ASN A 19 -31.27 16.43 14.30
N SER A 20 -30.35 15.46 14.39
CA SER A 20 -30.23 14.55 15.55
C SER A 20 -29.23 15.06 16.61
N GLY A 21 -28.75 16.29 16.44
CA GLY A 21 -27.84 16.97 17.37
C GLY A 21 -26.48 16.30 17.53
N ASP A 22 -25.70 16.81 18.48
CA ASP A 22 -24.34 16.34 18.75
C ASP A 22 -24.31 14.92 19.30
N TRP A 23 -25.35 14.51 20.06
CA TRP A 23 -25.44 13.19 20.68
C TRP A 23 -25.32 12.05 19.67
N PHE A 24 -26.12 12.07 18.60
CA PHE A 24 -26.08 11.02 17.56
C PHE A 24 -24.99 11.25 16.51
N ASN A 25 -24.44 12.47 16.39
CA ASN A 25 -23.43 12.80 15.38
C ASN A 25 -21.99 12.87 15.92
N ARG A 26 -21.77 12.61 17.21
CA ARG A 26 -20.48 12.72 17.89
C ARG A 26 -19.35 12.07 17.08
N LEU A 27 -18.26 12.80 16.96
CA LEU A 27 -16.95 12.29 16.56
C LEU A 27 -16.06 12.33 17.80
N ASP A 28 -15.50 11.19 18.18
CA ASP A 28 -14.66 11.07 19.36
C ASP A 28 -13.19 10.89 19.00
N PHE A 29 -12.44 11.99 19.00
CA PHE A 29 -10.99 11.99 18.73
C PHE A 29 -10.14 11.53 19.93
N THR A 30 -10.77 11.07 21.02
CA THR A 30 -10.07 10.35 22.10
C THR A 30 -9.97 8.84 21.82
N TYR A 31 -10.58 8.37 20.72
CA TYR A 31 -10.59 6.97 20.28
C TYR A 31 -11.25 5.99 21.27
N GLN A 32 -11.95 6.48 22.31
CA GLN A 32 -12.54 5.63 23.35
C GLN A 32 -13.89 5.01 22.97
N ALA A 33 -14.60 5.59 22.00
CA ALA A 33 -15.89 5.08 21.54
C ALA A 33 -16.20 5.56 20.12
N ASN A 34 -16.86 4.73 19.33
CA ASN A 34 -17.30 5.08 17.97
C ASN A 34 -18.72 5.67 17.91
N ASN A 35 -19.37 5.88 19.06
CA ASN A 35 -20.76 6.32 19.21
C ASN A 35 -21.85 5.28 18.87
N TRP A 36 -21.52 3.97 18.88
CA TRP A 36 -22.50 2.89 18.82
C TRP A 36 -23.29 2.74 20.13
N GLY A 37 -24.54 2.28 20.05
CA GLY A 37 -25.32 1.92 21.23
C GLY A 37 -25.79 3.10 22.11
N VAL A 38 -25.65 4.36 21.68
CA VAL A 38 -26.06 5.56 22.46
C VAL A 38 -27.58 5.81 22.53
N GLY A 39 -28.39 4.77 22.31
CA GLY A 39 -29.86 4.82 22.29
C GLY A 39 -30.45 4.69 20.89
N LEU A 40 -31.77 4.47 20.83
CA LEU A 40 -32.50 4.40 19.56
C LEU A 40 -32.51 5.78 18.86
N PRO A 41 -32.28 5.82 17.54
CA PRO A 41 -32.21 7.06 16.80
C PRO A 41 -33.59 7.73 16.68
N VAL A 42 -33.61 9.03 16.39
CA VAL A 42 -34.82 9.87 16.42
C VAL A 42 -35.98 9.25 15.62
N ALA A 43 -37.16 9.18 16.26
CA ALA A 43 -38.34 8.47 15.77
C ALA A 43 -38.77 8.90 14.35
N GLY A 44 -38.77 10.20 14.08
CA GLY A 44 -39.33 10.78 12.85
C GLY A 44 -38.76 10.22 11.54
N LYS A 45 -37.56 9.62 11.58
CA LYS A 45 -36.96 8.95 10.42
C LYS A 45 -36.73 7.45 10.65
N ASN A 46 -36.69 6.99 11.90
CA ASN A 46 -36.14 5.67 12.23
C ASN A 46 -37.12 4.72 12.95
N GLN A 47 -38.29 5.20 13.41
CA GLN A 47 -39.18 4.41 14.28
C GLN A 47 -39.60 3.07 13.67
N ASP A 48 -39.87 3.03 12.38
CA ASP A 48 -40.29 1.81 11.67
C ASP A 48 -39.23 0.70 11.75
N ASN A 49 -37.96 1.07 11.95
CA ASN A 49 -36.84 0.12 12.05
C ASN A 49 -36.42 -0.18 13.50
N TRP A 50 -37.03 0.46 14.51
CA TRP A 50 -36.62 0.29 15.91
C TRP A 50 -36.70 -1.16 16.39
N GLY A 51 -37.65 -1.95 15.88
CA GLY A 51 -37.76 -3.37 16.23
C GLY A 51 -36.52 -4.18 15.86
N ILE A 52 -35.81 -3.78 14.80
CA ILE A 52 -34.54 -4.40 14.36
C ILE A 52 -33.35 -3.74 15.06
N MET A 53 -33.37 -2.42 15.22
CA MET A 53 -32.27 -1.66 15.83
C MET A 53 -32.08 -1.98 17.32
N ALA A 54 -33.16 -2.09 18.09
CA ALA A 54 -33.11 -2.27 19.54
C ALA A 54 -32.28 -3.50 19.97
N PRO A 55 -32.51 -4.72 19.44
CA PRO A 55 -31.69 -5.88 19.82
C PRO A 55 -30.22 -5.76 19.38
N LEU A 56 -29.93 -5.10 18.25
CA LEU A 56 -28.56 -4.89 17.78
C LEU A 56 -27.80 -3.90 18.68
N LEU A 57 -28.42 -2.77 19.01
CA LEU A 57 -27.81 -1.73 19.86
C LEU A 57 -27.61 -2.21 21.30
N ALA A 58 -28.40 -3.19 21.75
CA ALA A 58 -28.26 -3.79 23.08
C ALA A 58 -27.22 -4.92 23.13
N ASN A 59 -26.68 -5.37 21.99
CA ASN A 59 -25.69 -6.44 21.95
C ASN A 59 -24.28 -5.89 22.20
N PRO A 60 -23.61 -6.24 23.32
CA PRO A 60 -22.25 -5.78 23.60
C PRO A 60 -21.23 -6.32 22.59
N ASP A 61 -21.46 -7.47 21.96
CA ASP A 61 -20.55 -8.07 20.98
C ASP A 61 -20.43 -7.25 19.69
N LEU A 62 -21.33 -6.28 19.48
CA LEU A 62 -21.33 -5.38 18.32
C LEU A 62 -20.71 -4.00 18.62
N MET A 63 -20.23 -3.77 19.85
CA MET A 63 -19.65 -2.49 20.26
C MET A 63 -18.13 -2.53 20.09
N PRO A 64 -17.54 -1.74 19.16
CA PRO A 64 -16.10 -1.68 19.01
C PRO A 64 -15.43 -1.12 20.26
N GLU A 65 -14.30 -1.73 20.63
CA GLU A 65 -13.44 -1.25 21.71
C GLU A 65 -12.44 -0.22 21.18
N ALA A 66 -11.74 0.49 22.09
CA ALA A 66 -10.75 1.50 21.70
C ALA A 66 -9.65 0.93 20.78
N GLY A 67 -9.21 -0.31 21.04
CA GLY A 67 -8.22 -1.00 20.22
C GLY A 67 -8.69 -1.26 18.79
N ASP A 68 -9.98 -1.56 18.59
CA ASP A 68 -10.56 -1.76 17.24
C ASP A 68 -10.57 -0.43 16.45
N ILE A 69 -10.86 0.67 17.13
CA ILE A 69 -10.89 2.01 16.53
C ILE A 69 -9.47 2.46 16.17
N GLU A 70 -8.50 2.26 17.06
CA GLU A 70 -7.08 2.56 16.80
C GLU A 70 -6.54 1.70 15.65
N LEU A 71 -6.86 0.41 15.63
CA LEU A 71 -6.49 -0.49 14.54
C LEU A 71 -7.10 -0.01 13.21
N MET A 72 -8.40 0.28 13.17
CA MET A 72 -9.06 0.78 11.96
C MET A 72 -8.40 2.07 11.45
N ALA A 73 -8.05 2.99 12.35
CA ALA A 73 -7.40 4.24 11.98
C ALA A 73 -6.02 4.00 11.34
N ALA A 74 -5.24 3.05 11.86
CA ALA A 74 -3.95 2.66 11.28
C ALA A 74 -4.14 1.98 9.92
N LEU A 75 -5.02 0.99 9.80
CA LEU A 75 -5.28 0.30 8.53
C LEU A 75 -5.80 1.26 7.46
N TYR A 76 -6.59 2.27 7.84
CA TYR A 76 -7.06 3.28 6.91
C TYR A 76 -5.93 4.15 6.37
N GLN A 77 -4.92 4.45 7.19
CA GLN A 77 -3.70 5.15 6.74
C GLN A 77 -2.89 4.28 5.79
N ASP A 78 -2.77 2.98 6.06
CA ASP A 78 -2.13 2.03 5.15
C ASP A 78 -2.77 2.08 3.75
N TRP A 79 -4.11 2.07 3.67
CA TRP A 79 -4.83 2.14 2.40
C TRP A 79 -4.66 3.47 1.66
N LEU A 80 -4.56 4.58 2.40
CA LEU A 80 -4.23 5.88 1.81
C LEU A 80 -2.81 5.92 1.27
N ALA A 81 -1.85 5.37 2.03
CA ALA A 81 -0.46 5.27 1.61
C ALA A 81 -0.31 4.41 0.36
N ILE A 82 -1.02 3.28 0.26
CA ILE A 82 -1.05 2.43 -0.95
C ILE A 82 -1.66 3.19 -2.13
N ARG A 83 -2.76 3.91 -1.93
CA ARG A 83 -3.37 4.70 -3.01
C ARG A 83 -2.40 5.77 -3.54
N ASP A 84 -1.61 6.37 -2.67
CA ASP A 84 -0.67 7.43 -3.03
C ASP A 84 0.71 6.92 -3.48
N SER A 85 1.03 5.64 -3.27
CA SER A 85 2.33 5.05 -3.62
C SER A 85 2.56 4.90 -5.12
N SER A 86 1.48 4.90 -5.93
CA SER A 86 1.55 4.73 -7.38
C SER A 86 0.54 5.61 -8.10
N GLU A 87 0.94 6.17 -9.25
CA GLU A 87 0.02 6.87 -10.16
C GLU A 87 -0.98 5.92 -10.82
N LEU A 88 -0.68 4.62 -10.88
CA LEU A 88 -1.57 3.58 -11.43
C LEU A 88 -2.91 3.49 -10.68
N PHE A 89 -2.96 3.84 -9.39
CA PHE A 89 -4.23 3.92 -8.63
C PHE A 89 -5.06 5.18 -8.91
N ARG A 90 -4.51 6.12 -9.69
CA ARG A 90 -5.01 7.49 -9.86
C ARG A 90 -4.95 7.95 -11.32
N LEU A 91 -5.01 7.03 -12.28
CA LEU A 91 -5.07 7.31 -13.71
C LEU A 91 -6.09 8.42 -14.03
N GLU A 92 -5.66 9.42 -14.78
CA GLU A 92 -6.42 10.66 -14.97
C GLU A 92 -7.37 10.62 -16.17
N THR A 93 -7.15 9.71 -17.12
CA THR A 93 -7.92 9.64 -18.36
C THR A 93 -8.63 8.31 -18.56
N ALA A 94 -9.76 8.35 -19.28
CA ALA A 94 -10.49 7.13 -19.63
C ALA A 94 -9.70 6.22 -20.57
N VAL A 95 -8.77 6.76 -21.35
CA VAL A 95 -7.92 5.98 -22.26
C VAL A 95 -6.93 5.15 -21.43
N ASP A 96 -6.23 5.79 -20.49
CA ASP A 96 -5.29 5.09 -19.60
C ASP A 96 -6.00 3.98 -18.81
N VAL A 97 -7.20 4.27 -18.29
CA VAL A 97 -7.99 3.25 -17.56
C VAL A 97 -8.35 2.07 -18.47
N GLN A 98 -8.74 2.30 -19.72
CA GLN A 98 -9.10 1.23 -20.66
C GLN A 98 -7.90 0.41 -21.13
N GLU A 99 -6.73 1.04 -21.23
CA GLU A 99 -5.50 0.38 -21.67
C GLU A 99 -4.84 -0.42 -20.54
N ARG A 100 -4.96 0.03 -19.29
CA ARG A 100 -4.16 -0.49 -18.16
C ARG A 100 -4.95 -1.35 -17.18
N VAL A 101 -6.25 -1.13 -17.02
CA VAL A 101 -7.06 -1.80 -15.97
C VAL A 101 -7.82 -2.99 -16.54
N VAL A 102 -7.58 -4.17 -15.97
CA VAL A 102 -8.26 -5.42 -16.34
C VAL A 102 -8.85 -6.10 -15.11
N PHE A 103 -10.03 -6.70 -15.27
CA PHE A 103 -10.67 -7.54 -14.25
C PHE A 103 -10.72 -9.00 -14.72
N HIS A 104 -10.21 -9.91 -13.89
CA HIS A 104 -9.97 -11.31 -14.27
C HIS A 104 -11.11 -12.26 -13.83
N ASN A 105 -11.57 -12.14 -12.59
CA ASN A 105 -12.65 -12.97 -12.06
C ASN A 105 -14.04 -12.52 -12.56
N VAL A 106 -14.34 -12.80 -13.84
CA VAL A 106 -15.55 -12.32 -14.53
C VAL A 106 -16.36 -13.46 -15.16
N GLY A 107 -17.55 -13.13 -15.70
CA GLY A 107 -18.41 -14.07 -16.40
C GLY A 107 -19.24 -14.96 -15.47
N THR A 108 -19.85 -16.00 -16.05
CA THR A 108 -20.80 -16.88 -15.33
C THR A 108 -20.11 -17.89 -14.41
N ALA A 109 -18.80 -18.09 -14.59
CA ALA A 109 -17.98 -19.01 -13.80
C ALA A 109 -17.16 -18.29 -12.71
N GLN A 110 -17.37 -16.99 -12.51
CA GLN A 110 -16.65 -16.21 -11.51
C GLN A 110 -16.84 -16.80 -10.11
N LEU A 111 -15.81 -16.66 -9.27
CA LEU A 111 -15.90 -16.93 -7.84
C LEU A 111 -16.72 -15.79 -7.18
N PRO A 112 -17.89 -16.08 -6.57
CA PRO A 112 -18.69 -15.04 -5.95
C PRO A 112 -17.95 -14.31 -4.83
N GLY A 113 -18.14 -13.00 -4.72
CA GLY A 113 -17.53 -12.21 -3.64
C GLY A 113 -16.01 -11.96 -3.79
N LEU A 114 -15.42 -12.32 -4.94
CA LEU A 114 -14.02 -12.06 -5.24
C LEU A 114 -13.89 -11.06 -6.40
N ILE A 115 -13.07 -10.02 -6.23
CA ILE A 115 -12.66 -9.13 -7.31
C ILE A 115 -11.16 -9.27 -7.47
N VAL A 116 -10.70 -9.49 -8.70
CA VAL A 116 -9.28 -9.53 -9.06
C VAL A 116 -9.08 -8.51 -10.17
N MET A 117 -8.31 -7.46 -9.87
CA MET A 117 -8.02 -6.34 -10.76
C MET A 117 -6.52 -6.25 -10.97
N THR A 118 -6.08 -6.13 -12.22
CA THR A 118 -4.70 -5.75 -12.55
C THR A 118 -4.66 -4.34 -13.09
N ILE A 119 -3.56 -3.64 -12.80
CA ILE A 119 -3.22 -2.34 -13.37
C ILE A 119 -1.80 -2.45 -13.90
N SER A 120 -1.64 -2.38 -15.23
CA SER A 120 -0.36 -2.50 -15.90
C SER A 120 0.29 -1.14 -16.16
N ASP A 121 1.60 -1.05 -15.98
CA ASP A 121 2.43 0.04 -16.46
C ASP A 121 3.15 -0.25 -17.79
N GLU A 122 3.04 -1.47 -18.31
CA GLU A 122 3.67 -1.95 -19.55
C GLU A 122 3.03 -1.34 -20.82
N THR A 123 3.03 -0.02 -20.92
CA THR A 123 2.52 0.75 -22.05
C THR A 123 3.63 1.64 -22.62
N ALA A 124 3.29 2.48 -23.61
CA ALA A 124 4.28 3.39 -24.20
C ALA A 124 4.77 4.49 -23.22
N THR A 125 4.02 4.77 -22.16
CA THR A 125 4.37 5.78 -21.15
C THR A 125 4.47 5.09 -19.79
N ASP A 126 5.67 5.14 -19.22
CA ASP A 126 5.97 4.74 -17.85
C ASP A 126 5.39 5.79 -16.88
N LEU A 127 4.49 5.35 -15.99
CA LEU A 127 3.83 6.18 -14.96
C LEU A 127 4.27 5.79 -13.54
N ASP A 128 4.76 4.57 -13.35
CA ASP A 128 5.27 4.05 -12.09
C ASP A 128 6.60 3.33 -12.32
N PRO A 129 7.74 4.02 -12.08
CA PRO A 129 9.04 3.44 -12.31
C PRO A 129 9.37 2.27 -11.37
N LEU A 130 8.58 2.05 -10.31
CA LEU A 130 8.83 0.99 -9.34
C LEU A 130 8.07 -0.31 -9.64
N HIS A 131 6.96 -0.23 -10.37
CA HIS A 131 6.00 -1.31 -10.50
C HIS A 131 5.37 -1.39 -11.90
N GLU A 132 5.77 -2.40 -12.67
CA GLU A 132 5.21 -2.69 -14.00
C GLU A 132 3.79 -3.28 -13.93
N MET A 133 3.44 -3.89 -12.80
CA MET A 133 2.13 -4.51 -12.59
C MET A 133 1.70 -4.38 -11.14
N ILE A 134 0.44 -3.99 -10.94
CA ILE A 134 -0.24 -4.03 -9.64
C ILE A 134 -1.41 -4.98 -9.74
N VAL A 135 -1.55 -5.89 -8.76
CA VAL A 135 -2.70 -6.80 -8.64
C VAL A 135 -3.44 -6.51 -7.35
N VAL A 136 -4.69 -6.07 -7.45
CA VAL A 136 -5.59 -5.83 -6.33
C VAL A 136 -6.61 -6.96 -6.24
N VAL A 137 -6.68 -7.61 -5.09
CA VAL A 137 -7.62 -8.68 -4.82
C VAL A 137 -8.49 -8.31 -3.64
N ILE A 138 -9.80 -8.23 -3.84
CA ILE A 138 -10.78 -7.97 -2.78
C ILE A 138 -11.56 -9.26 -2.55
N ASN A 139 -11.34 -9.91 -1.41
CA ASN A 139 -12.08 -11.09 -0.99
C ASN A 139 -13.14 -10.71 0.07
N ALA A 140 -14.40 -10.67 -0.34
CA ALA A 140 -15.53 -10.40 0.54
C ALA A 140 -16.09 -11.65 1.24
N ASN A 141 -15.57 -12.84 0.92
CA ASN A 141 -15.94 -14.10 1.58
C ASN A 141 -15.34 -14.16 2.99
N ASP A 142 -15.92 -14.97 3.87
CA ASP A 142 -15.36 -15.28 5.19
C ASP A 142 -14.28 -16.37 5.17
N GLU A 143 -14.13 -17.06 4.04
CA GLU A 143 -13.08 -18.05 3.79
C GLU A 143 -11.99 -17.50 2.87
N ALA A 144 -10.79 -18.06 2.98
CA ALA A 144 -9.71 -17.77 2.04
C ALA A 144 -10.09 -18.17 0.61
N GLN A 145 -9.70 -17.36 -0.37
CA GLN A 145 -9.92 -17.63 -1.79
C GLN A 145 -8.58 -17.74 -2.50
N SER A 146 -8.48 -18.71 -3.40
CA SER A 146 -7.38 -18.83 -4.34
C SER A 146 -7.91 -18.65 -5.75
N PHE A 147 -7.25 -17.79 -6.53
CA PHE A 147 -7.62 -17.50 -7.90
C PHE A 147 -6.41 -17.68 -8.80
N THR A 148 -6.59 -18.44 -9.88
CA THR A 148 -5.56 -18.79 -10.84
C THR A 148 -5.89 -18.17 -12.19
N ASP A 149 -4.93 -17.46 -12.78
CA ASP A 149 -5.06 -16.90 -14.12
C ASP A 149 -3.76 -17.10 -14.91
N ALA A 150 -3.89 -17.39 -16.20
CA ALA A 150 -2.76 -17.57 -17.09
C ALA A 150 -2.01 -16.25 -17.30
N ASP A 151 -2.72 -15.11 -17.26
CA ASP A 151 -2.13 -13.78 -17.42
C ASP A 151 -1.26 -13.38 -16.23
N LEU A 152 -1.31 -14.12 -15.12
CA LEU A 152 -0.49 -13.89 -13.94
C LEU A 152 0.73 -14.82 -13.86
N VAL A 153 0.87 -15.80 -14.75
CA VAL A 153 1.99 -16.76 -14.70
C VAL A 153 3.32 -16.05 -14.94
N ASP A 154 4.35 -16.48 -14.21
CA ASP A 154 5.74 -15.98 -14.27
C ASP A 154 5.93 -14.50 -13.85
N LEU A 155 4.88 -13.81 -13.38
CA LEU A 155 5.03 -12.49 -12.76
C LEU A 155 5.74 -12.60 -11.41
N GLU A 156 6.65 -11.67 -11.10
CA GLU A 156 7.37 -11.66 -9.83
C GLU A 156 6.63 -10.77 -8.80
N LEU A 157 5.39 -11.15 -8.50
CA LEU A 157 4.52 -10.40 -7.58
C LEU A 157 4.85 -10.68 -6.12
N VAL A 158 4.92 -9.61 -5.32
CA VAL A 158 4.99 -9.68 -3.86
C VAL A 158 3.86 -8.88 -3.22
N LEU A 159 3.55 -9.19 -1.96
CA LEU A 159 2.64 -8.35 -1.18
C LEU A 159 3.21 -6.91 -1.10
N HIS A 160 2.36 -5.92 -1.32
CA HIS A 160 2.73 -4.52 -1.26
C HIS A 160 3.42 -4.19 0.08
N PRO A 161 4.56 -3.47 0.10
CA PRO A 161 5.35 -3.25 1.31
C PRO A 161 4.55 -2.73 2.52
N VAL A 162 3.66 -1.75 2.28
CA VAL A 162 2.75 -1.23 3.31
C VAL A 162 1.90 -2.34 3.97
N LEU A 163 1.39 -3.30 3.20
CA LEU A 163 0.61 -4.43 3.75
C LEU A 163 1.50 -5.45 4.46
N ALA A 164 2.72 -5.67 3.97
CA ALA A 164 3.69 -6.54 4.63
C ALA A 164 4.08 -5.98 6.02
N ASP A 165 4.15 -4.66 6.17
CA ASP A 165 4.48 -3.96 7.42
C ASP A 165 3.26 -3.57 8.27
N SER A 166 2.04 -3.73 7.75
CA SER A 166 0.78 -3.34 8.41
C SER A 166 0.58 -3.94 9.81
N LEU A 167 -0.31 -3.35 10.63
CA LEU A 167 -0.74 -3.96 11.89
C LEU A 167 -1.69 -5.14 11.70
N ASP A 168 -2.31 -5.28 10.52
CA ASP A 168 -3.17 -6.43 10.22
C ASP A 168 -2.32 -7.68 9.94
N ALA A 169 -2.31 -8.62 10.89
CA ALA A 169 -1.61 -9.88 10.73
C ALA A 169 -2.26 -10.81 9.70
N VAL A 170 -3.55 -10.61 9.37
CA VAL A 170 -4.29 -11.47 8.44
C VAL A 170 -3.81 -11.19 7.01
N VAL A 171 -3.80 -9.94 6.56
CA VAL A 171 -3.37 -9.59 5.19
C VAL A 171 -1.96 -10.05 4.87
N LYS A 172 -1.06 -10.10 5.87
CA LYS A 172 0.32 -10.60 5.71
C LYS A 172 0.43 -12.07 5.32
N THR A 173 -0.65 -12.85 5.51
CA THR A 173 -0.69 -14.25 5.09
C THR A 173 -1.12 -14.43 3.63
N SER A 174 -1.47 -13.33 2.94
CA SER A 174 -1.74 -13.37 1.50
C SER A 174 -0.48 -13.73 0.73
N SER A 175 -0.61 -14.52 -0.32
CA SER A 175 0.52 -15.06 -1.05
C SER A 175 0.25 -15.17 -2.54
N PHE A 176 1.33 -15.29 -3.30
CA PHE A 176 1.31 -15.47 -4.73
C PHE A 176 2.25 -16.62 -5.15
N ASP A 177 1.77 -17.50 -6.02
CA ASP A 177 2.54 -18.57 -6.66
C ASP A 177 2.74 -18.22 -8.13
N ALA A 178 3.95 -17.76 -8.48
CA ALA A 178 4.30 -17.32 -9.82
C ALA A 178 4.24 -18.44 -10.85
N ALA A 179 4.66 -19.66 -10.50
CA ALA A 179 4.67 -20.78 -11.43
C ALA A 179 3.25 -21.20 -11.85
N ALA A 180 2.29 -21.03 -10.95
CA ALA A 180 0.89 -21.32 -11.21
C ALA A 180 0.06 -20.09 -11.62
N GLY A 181 0.58 -18.86 -11.49
CA GLY A 181 -0.21 -17.64 -11.63
C GLY A 181 -1.35 -17.56 -10.62
N THR A 182 -1.13 -18.01 -9.38
CA THR A 182 -2.19 -18.16 -8.38
C THR A 182 -2.02 -17.20 -7.20
N VAL A 183 -3.02 -16.36 -6.99
CA VAL A 183 -3.10 -15.47 -5.82
C VAL A 183 -4.00 -16.08 -4.75
N THR A 184 -3.56 -16.06 -3.49
CA THR A 184 -4.33 -16.55 -2.34
C THR A 184 -4.50 -15.44 -1.31
N VAL A 185 -5.76 -15.15 -0.96
CA VAL A 185 -6.14 -14.06 -0.06
C VAL A 185 -7.07 -14.56 1.04
N PRO A 186 -6.80 -14.26 2.32
CA PRO A 186 -7.66 -14.66 3.44
C PRO A 186 -9.08 -14.10 3.36
N GLY A 187 -9.97 -14.61 4.22
CA GLY A 187 -11.35 -14.13 4.32
C GLY A 187 -11.42 -12.67 4.77
N ARG A 188 -12.32 -11.89 4.17
CA ARG A 188 -12.58 -10.47 4.45
C ARG A 188 -11.35 -9.58 4.32
N THR A 189 -10.47 -9.93 3.38
CA THR A 189 -9.20 -9.25 3.16
C THR A 189 -9.17 -8.62 1.77
N THR A 190 -8.68 -7.38 1.71
CA THR A 190 -8.16 -6.82 0.46
C THR A 190 -6.64 -6.94 0.50
N ALA A 191 -6.05 -7.48 -0.55
CA ALA A 191 -4.60 -7.59 -0.69
C ALA A 191 -4.17 -6.91 -1.98
N VAL A 192 -3.04 -6.22 -1.92
CA VAL A 192 -2.40 -5.58 -3.08
C VAL A 192 -1.05 -6.24 -3.25
N PHE A 193 -0.81 -6.75 -4.44
CA PHE A 193 0.47 -7.27 -4.87
C PHE A 193 1.05 -6.33 -5.90
N VAL A 194 2.37 -6.20 -5.89
CA VAL A 194 3.12 -5.39 -6.85
C VAL A 194 4.23 -6.23 -7.44
N GLU A 195 4.46 -6.06 -8.74
CA GLU A 195 5.60 -6.67 -9.40
C GLU A 195 6.88 -5.98 -8.95
N GLN A 196 7.88 -6.78 -8.60
CA GLN A 196 9.18 -6.24 -8.29
C GLN A 196 10.02 -6.10 -9.55
N ILE A 197 10.45 -4.88 -9.85
CA ILE A 197 11.52 -4.69 -10.82
C ILE A 197 12.83 -5.32 -10.32
N PRO A 198 13.71 -5.81 -11.22
CA PRO A 198 15.02 -6.34 -10.87
C PRO A 198 15.85 -5.38 -9.99
N VAL A 199 16.64 -5.93 -9.07
CA VAL A 199 17.53 -5.12 -8.20
C VAL A 199 18.46 -4.21 -9.01
N THR A 200 18.88 -4.67 -10.18
CA THR A 200 19.73 -3.87 -11.08
C THR A 200 19.03 -2.63 -11.63
N GLU A 201 17.73 -2.71 -11.85
CA GLU A 201 16.91 -1.61 -12.34
C GLU A 201 16.59 -0.61 -11.23
N GLN A 202 16.34 -1.10 -10.00
CA GLN A 202 16.25 -0.22 -8.82
C GLN A 202 17.53 0.61 -8.60
N ILE A 203 18.69 0.02 -8.89
CA ILE A 203 19.95 0.76 -8.84
C ILE A 203 20.01 1.85 -9.92
N ASP A 204 19.47 1.60 -11.11
CA ASP A 204 19.41 2.60 -12.18
C ASP A 204 18.47 3.76 -11.80
N LEU A 205 17.30 3.47 -11.24
CA LEU A 205 16.37 4.50 -10.75
C LEU A 205 17.01 5.37 -9.66
N LEU A 206 17.75 4.77 -8.73
CA LEU A 206 18.49 5.53 -7.72
C LEU A 206 19.61 6.40 -8.35
N ILE A 207 20.24 5.93 -9.43
CA ILE A 207 21.19 6.73 -10.20
C ILE A 207 20.50 7.91 -10.87
N ASP A 208 19.33 7.70 -11.49
CA ASP A 208 18.59 8.71 -12.21
C ASP A 208 18.00 9.78 -11.27
N LYS A 209 17.50 9.36 -10.11
CA LYS A 209 17.11 10.26 -9.01
C LYS A 209 18.28 11.15 -8.58
N MET A 210 19.47 10.59 -8.37
CA MET A 210 20.66 11.40 -8.04
C MET A 210 21.10 12.31 -9.20
N GLU A 211 20.87 11.89 -10.44
CA GLU A 211 21.14 12.71 -11.62
C GLU A 211 20.22 13.92 -11.65
N GLN A 212 18.93 13.73 -11.36
CA GLN A 212 17.95 14.80 -11.24
C GLN A 212 18.33 15.80 -10.12
N LEU A 213 18.69 15.31 -8.93
CA LEU A 213 19.19 16.16 -7.82
C LEU A 213 20.42 16.99 -8.22
N TYR A 214 21.28 16.45 -9.07
CA TYR A 214 22.41 17.20 -9.62
C TYR A 214 21.96 18.27 -10.62
N GLN A 215 21.04 17.95 -11.53
CA GLN A 215 20.52 18.91 -12.51
C GLN A 215 19.76 20.07 -11.83
N ASP A 216 19.06 19.78 -10.74
CA ASP A 216 18.33 20.78 -9.94
C ASP A 216 19.24 21.62 -9.04
N GLY A 217 20.54 21.29 -8.98
CA GLY A 217 21.54 22.01 -8.20
C GLY A 217 21.54 21.67 -6.71
N GLU A 218 20.75 20.68 -6.29
CA GLU A 218 20.67 20.19 -4.91
C GLU A 218 21.85 19.29 -4.53
N MET A 219 22.55 18.75 -5.53
CA MET A 219 23.76 17.97 -5.35
C MET A 219 24.92 18.49 -6.21
N ARG A 220 26.12 18.62 -5.63
CA ARG A 220 27.32 19.00 -6.39
C ARG A 220 27.78 17.87 -7.30
N TRP A 221 28.25 18.21 -8.50
CA TRP A 221 28.80 17.24 -9.48
C TRP A 221 29.81 16.24 -8.90
N ALA A 222 30.74 16.71 -8.06
CA ALA A 222 31.77 15.85 -7.49
C ALA A 222 31.19 14.78 -6.54
N ASP A 223 30.11 15.11 -5.84
CA ASP A 223 29.42 14.23 -4.91
C ASP A 223 28.55 13.23 -5.67
N TYR A 224 27.75 13.72 -6.61
CA TYR A 224 26.99 12.90 -7.56
C TYR A 224 27.89 11.86 -8.25
N ARG A 225 29.01 12.28 -8.84
CA ARG A 225 29.94 11.38 -9.54
C ARG A 225 30.49 10.30 -8.62
N LEU A 226 30.82 10.64 -7.37
CA LEU A 226 31.34 9.69 -6.38
C LEU A 226 30.28 8.65 -5.99
N LEU A 227 29.05 9.10 -5.74
CA LEU A 227 27.92 8.24 -5.37
C LEU A 227 27.48 7.35 -6.55
N LYS A 228 27.30 7.92 -7.75
CA LYS A 228 26.99 7.18 -8.99
C LYS A 228 28.00 6.08 -9.26
N LEU A 229 29.30 6.32 -9.05
CA LEU A 229 30.33 5.28 -9.20
C LEU A 229 30.10 4.10 -8.24
N ARG A 230 29.64 4.34 -7.01
CA ARG A 230 29.35 3.26 -6.06
C ARG A 230 28.21 2.39 -6.55
N LEU A 231 27.12 3.01 -6.99
CA LEU A 231 25.96 2.31 -7.53
C LEU A 231 26.29 1.53 -8.83
N GLN A 232 27.03 2.14 -9.76
CA GLN A 232 27.49 1.44 -10.97
C GLN A 232 28.39 0.23 -10.66
N LEU A 233 29.22 0.33 -9.61
CA LEU A 233 30.00 -0.81 -9.15
C LEU A 233 29.11 -1.88 -8.50
N THR A 234 28.15 -1.49 -7.68
CA THR A 234 27.14 -2.40 -7.10
C THR A 234 26.48 -3.22 -8.21
N LYS A 235 25.90 -2.55 -9.22
CA LYS A 235 25.24 -3.20 -10.35
C LYS A 235 26.15 -4.18 -11.09
N ARG A 236 27.35 -3.76 -11.47
CA ARG A 236 28.35 -4.64 -12.13
C ARG A 236 28.75 -5.86 -11.30
N PHE A 237 28.73 -5.75 -9.96
CA PHE A 237 29.04 -6.88 -9.10
C PHE A 237 27.86 -7.84 -8.97
N LEU A 238 26.63 -7.34 -8.94
CA LEU A 238 25.41 -8.17 -8.98
C LEU A 238 25.33 -8.97 -10.29
N GLU A 239 25.54 -8.32 -11.44
CA GLU A 239 25.57 -8.98 -12.76
C GLU A 239 26.63 -10.10 -12.87
N ARG A 240 27.63 -10.10 -11.97
CA ARG A 240 28.70 -11.11 -11.90
C ARG A 240 28.51 -12.12 -10.77
N GLY A 241 27.35 -12.13 -10.10
CA GLY A 241 27.06 -13.00 -8.96
C GLY A 241 27.94 -12.72 -7.74
N ARG A 242 28.37 -11.47 -7.53
CA ARG A 242 29.24 -11.05 -6.41
C ARG A 242 28.50 -10.18 -5.39
N GLU A 243 27.40 -10.70 -4.85
CA GLU A 243 26.52 -10.01 -3.90
C GLU A 243 27.24 -9.42 -2.69
N HIS A 244 28.14 -10.17 -2.04
CA HIS A 244 28.89 -9.67 -0.89
C HIS A 244 29.73 -8.41 -1.21
N VAL A 245 30.19 -8.26 -2.46
CA VAL A 245 30.92 -7.07 -2.91
C VAL A 245 29.94 -5.93 -3.22
N ALA A 246 28.79 -6.25 -3.83
CA ALA A 246 27.71 -5.30 -4.09
C ALA A 246 27.17 -4.68 -2.78
N ILE A 247 26.84 -5.52 -1.78
CA ILE A 247 26.44 -5.10 -0.43
C ILE A 247 27.49 -4.15 0.18
N ARG A 248 28.79 -4.46 0.02
CA ARG A 248 29.86 -3.57 0.51
C ARG A 248 29.85 -2.21 -0.19
N GLN A 249 29.59 -2.15 -1.50
CA GLN A 249 29.51 -0.88 -2.23
C GLN A 249 28.30 -0.05 -1.77
N LEU A 250 27.13 -0.65 -1.58
CA LEU A 250 25.94 0.04 -1.03
C LEU A 250 26.18 0.57 0.39
N ASN A 251 26.83 -0.21 1.26
CA ASN A 251 27.23 0.30 2.58
C ASN A 251 28.23 1.47 2.53
N ILE A 252 29.10 1.50 1.51
CA ILE A 252 29.99 2.65 1.28
C ILE A 252 29.18 3.85 0.77
N PHE A 253 28.22 3.63 -0.12
CA PHE A 253 27.28 4.65 -0.60
C PHE A 253 26.55 5.30 0.59
N ASN A 254 25.89 4.51 1.45
CA ASN A 254 25.17 5.03 2.63
C ASN A 254 26.07 5.83 3.58
N ARG A 255 27.30 5.36 3.81
CA ARG A 255 28.27 6.12 4.63
C ARG A 255 28.65 7.45 3.99
N HIS A 256 28.81 7.50 2.66
CA HIS A 256 29.11 8.74 1.97
C HIS A 256 27.94 9.71 1.99
N VAL A 257 26.70 9.26 1.75
CA VAL A 257 25.50 10.11 1.86
C VAL A 257 25.42 10.74 3.25
N ASN A 258 25.55 9.94 4.30
CA ASN A 258 25.57 10.43 5.68
C ASN A 258 26.71 11.43 5.97
N LEU A 259 27.89 11.25 5.36
CA LEU A 259 28.98 12.23 5.48
C LEU A 259 28.67 13.54 4.77
N LEU A 260 27.99 13.50 3.62
CA LEU A 260 27.58 14.70 2.90
C LEU A 260 26.56 15.50 3.71
N VAL A 261 25.56 14.84 4.30
CA VAL A 261 24.60 15.47 5.22
C VAL A 261 25.33 16.07 6.43
N ARG A 262 26.22 15.30 7.06
CA ARG A 262 26.99 15.77 8.23
C ARG A 262 27.87 16.99 7.92
N TRP A 263 28.33 17.14 6.70
CA TRP A 263 29.16 18.26 6.26
C TRP A 263 28.36 19.38 5.60
N ASP A 264 27.03 19.36 5.69
CA ASP A 264 26.14 20.38 5.12
C ASP A 264 26.34 20.54 3.60
N ARG A 265 26.58 19.41 2.92
CA ARG A 265 26.78 19.32 1.46
C ARG A 265 25.61 18.66 0.73
N LEU A 266 24.65 18.15 1.48
CA LEU A 266 23.41 17.55 1.01
C LEU A 266 22.36 17.82 2.08
N ASP A 267 21.14 18.18 1.66
CA ASP A 267 20.03 18.35 2.59
C ASP A 267 19.75 17.05 3.37
N ALA A 268 19.34 17.18 4.63
CA ALA A 268 19.14 16.04 5.51
C ALA A 268 17.96 15.16 5.08
N ALA A 269 16.88 15.74 4.54
CA ALA A 269 15.73 14.99 4.05
C ALA A 269 16.09 14.21 2.79
N ILE A 270 16.76 14.86 1.82
CA ILE A 270 17.26 14.20 0.61
C ILE A 270 18.22 13.07 0.96
N GLY A 271 19.14 13.32 1.90
CA GLY A 271 20.09 12.30 2.35
C GLY A 271 19.43 11.11 3.05
N ALA A 272 18.36 11.34 3.81
CA ALA A 272 17.58 10.26 4.42
C ALA A 272 16.90 9.40 3.36
N GLU A 273 16.27 10.04 2.38
CA GLU A 273 15.57 9.38 1.27
C GLU A 273 16.51 8.49 0.44
N LEU A 274 17.70 9.00 0.06
CA LEU A 274 18.69 8.20 -0.68
C LEU A 274 19.21 7.00 0.13
N VAL A 275 19.32 7.13 1.45
CA VAL A 275 19.73 6.03 2.34
C VAL A 275 18.63 4.99 2.48
N GLU A 276 17.37 5.43 2.53
CA GLU A 276 16.19 4.57 2.56
C GLU A 276 16.11 3.70 1.29
N ASP A 277 16.17 4.32 0.11
CA ASP A 277 16.18 3.62 -1.19
C ASP A 277 17.32 2.59 -1.26
N ALA A 278 18.53 3.00 -0.87
CA ALA A 278 19.69 2.12 -0.88
C ALA A 278 19.59 0.98 0.14
N ASN A 279 18.91 1.17 1.27
CA ASN A 279 18.65 0.11 2.24
C ASN A 279 17.61 -0.88 1.73
N ALA A 280 16.54 -0.41 1.06
CA ALA A 280 15.56 -1.28 0.42
C ALA A 280 16.22 -2.22 -0.61
N ILE A 281 17.11 -1.68 -1.47
CA ILE A 281 17.93 -2.46 -2.40
C ILE A 281 18.81 -3.46 -1.64
N LEU A 282 19.45 -3.02 -0.56
CA LEU A 282 20.38 -3.83 0.21
C LEU A 282 19.69 -5.00 0.92
N ASP A 283 18.46 -4.81 1.40
CA ASP A 283 17.69 -5.88 2.03
C ASP A 283 17.16 -6.88 1.01
N ARG A 284 16.80 -6.43 -0.22
CA ARG A 284 16.51 -7.36 -1.32
C ARG A 284 17.70 -8.25 -1.67
N ILE A 285 18.90 -7.69 -1.78
CA ILE A 285 20.11 -8.48 -2.09
C ILE A 285 20.40 -9.53 -1.00
N LYS A 286 20.10 -9.24 0.27
CA LYS A 286 20.34 -10.20 1.37
C LYS A 286 19.31 -11.33 1.44
N ASN A 287 18.12 -11.10 0.90
CA ASN A 287 16.97 -12.01 1.00
C ASN A 287 16.77 -12.84 -0.28
N GLN A 288 17.63 -12.66 -1.30
CA GLN A 288 17.78 -13.54 -2.46
C GLN A 288 18.58 -14.79 -2.09
#